data_AF-A0A4U0Q3L8-F1
#
_entry.id   AF-A0A4U0Q3L8-F1
#
_cell.length_a   1.000
_cell.length_b   1.000
_cell.length_c   1.000
_cell.angle_alpha   90.00
_cell.angle_beta   90.00
_cell.angle_gamma   90.00
#
_symmetry.space_group_name_H-M   'P 1'
#
loop_
_entity.id
_entity.type
_entity.pdbx_description
1 polymer ?
#
loop_
_entity_poly.entity_id
_entity_poly.type
_entity_poly.pdbx_seq_one_letter_code
_entity_poly.pdbx_strand_id
1 'polypeptide(L)'
;MDRLTSSFLTHRCGHTLQEMSPVFDQHEAYLIRAAFPCPHCMAELARRYELQTRVYTNMQQVAPGMAAFVVEVSRPVDELGDLLSVVGYGRRRPSLDELNPGGTAEGAADEVWRKEFWFATNTDPLHVVALVEHIKLEMNWLGGYLPAGMGGVEFCKFPE
;
A
#
# COMPACT_ATOMS: atom_id res chain seq x y z
N MET A 1 -13.56 10.59 -40.33
CA MET A 1 -14.35 9.86 -39.31
C MET A 1 -13.36 9.28 -38.33
N ASP A 2 -13.05 10.03 -37.29
CA ASP A 2 -12.05 9.69 -36.28
C ASP A 2 -12.59 8.58 -35.37
N ARG A 3 -12.04 7.37 -35.52
CA ARG A 3 -12.25 6.23 -34.60
C ARG A 3 -11.16 6.19 -33.54
N LEU A 4 -10.94 7.31 -32.84
CA LEU A 4 -10.00 7.40 -31.70
C LEU A 4 -10.75 7.72 -30.40
N THR A 5 -11.94 7.17 -30.22
CA THR A 5 -12.70 7.27 -28.97
C THR A 5 -12.23 6.19 -27.98
N SER A 6 -11.48 6.63 -26.98
CA SER A 6 -11.26 5.98 -25.68
C SER A 6 -10.76 4.52 -25.73
N SER A 7 -9.46 4.33 -25.99
CA SER A 7 -8.80 3.08 -25.59
C SER A 7 -8.71 3.06 -24.07
N PHE A 8 -9.69 2.44 -23.40
CA PHE A 8 -9.59 2.18 -21.97
C PHE A 8 -8.35 1.32 -21.71
N LEU A 9 -7.47 1.78 -20.83
CA LEU A 9 -6.34 0.98 -20.38
C LEU A 9 -6.88 -0.27 -19.68
N THR A 10 -6.20 -1.40 -19.85
CA THR A 10 -6.56 -2.67 -19.23
C THR A 10 -5.41 -3.15 -18.36
N HIS A 11 -5.77 -3.80 -17.26
CA HIS A 11 -4.83 -4.55 -16.44
C HIS A 11 -4.29 -5.76 -17.19
N ARG A 12 -3.16 -6.32 -16.73
CA ARG A 12 -2.57 -7.57 -17.26
C ARG A 12 -3.56 -8.75 -17.30
N CYS A 13 -4.56 -8.75 -16.42
CA CYS A 13 -5.61 -9.78 -16.38
C CYS A 13 -6.76 -9.56 -17.38
N GLY A 14 -6.71 -8.52 -18.23
CA GLY A 14 -7.72 -8.20 -19.23
C GLY A 14 -8.92 -7.38 -18.72
N HIS A 15 -8.97 -7.06 -17.42
CA HIS A 15 -10.01 -6.20 -16.85
C HIS A 15 -9.70 -4.72 -17.06
N THR A 16 -10.74 -3.92 -17.29
CA THR A 16 -10.62 -2.46 -17.44
C THR A 16 -9.96 -1.82 -16.22
N LEU A 17 -8.99 -0.93 -16.47
CA LEU A 17 -8.41 -0.08 -15.44
C LEU A 17 -9.44 0.97 -15.05
N GLN A 18 -9.88 0.95 -13.79
CA GLN A 18 -10.79 1.98 -13.27
C GLN A 18 -10.04 3.29 -13.07
N GLU A 19 -10.63 4.39 -13.52
CA GLU A 19 -10.17 5.73 -13.16
C GLU A 19 -10.25 5.89 -11.64
N MET A 20 -9.14 6.29 -11.01
CA MET A 20 -9.14 6.67 -9.60
C MET A 20 -9.34 8.17 -9.45
N SER A 21 -9.77 8.58 -8.26
CA SER A 21 -9.84 9.98 -7.87
C SER A 21 -8.55 10.74 -8.24
N PRO A 22 -8.64 11.96 -8.81
CA PRO A 22 -7.50 12.75 -9.30
C PRO A 22 -6.48 13.14 -8.21
N VAL A 23 -6.73 12.80 -6.95
CA VAL A 23 -5.80 13.05 -5.84
C VAL A 23 -4.59 12.09 -5.87
N PHE A 24 -4.70 10.97 -6.57
CA PHE A 24 -3.61 10.00 -6.79
C PHE A 24 -2.78 10.28 -8.05
N ASP A 25 -3.01 11.38 -8.76
CA ASP A 25 -2.35 11.68 -10.04
C ASP A 25 -0.87 12.06 -9.85
N GLN A 26 -0.04 11.04 -9.71
CA GLN A 26 1.15 10.96 -10.56
C GLN A 26 0.79 10.03 -11.70
N HIS A 27 0.63 10.58 -12.91
CA HIS A 27 0.23 9.87 -14.13
C HIS A 27 1.03 8.56 -14.35
N GLU A 28 2.27 8.52 -13.87
CA GLU A 28 3.16 7.36 -13.89
C GLU A 28 2.64 6.20 -13.02
N ALA A 29 2.17 6.45 -11.80
CA ALA A 29 1.62 5.42 -10.91
C ALA A 29 0.34 4.80 -11.48
N TYR A 30 -0.48 5.60 -12.19
CA TYR A 30 -1.67 5.11 -12.88
C TYR A 30 -1.31 4.15 -14.02
N LEU A 31 -0.33 4.51 -14.87
CA LEU A 31 0.13 3.68 -15.99
C LEU A 31 0.80 2.39 -15.53
N ILE A 32 1.59 2.44 -14.46
CA ILE A 32 2.27 1.28 -13.88
C ILE A 32 1.27 0.18 -13.52
N ARG A 33 0.08 0.54 -13.01
CA ARG A 33 -0.94 -0.44 -12.59
C ARG A 33 -1.49 -1.28 -13.74
N ALA A 34 -1.44 -0.78 -14.98
CA ALA A 34 -1.83 -1.57 -16.15
C ALA A 34 -0.92 -2.80 -16.34
N ALA A 35 0.34 -2.73 -15.89
CA ALA A 35 1.28 -3.84 -15.95
C ALA A 35 0.98 -4.98 -14.95
N PHE A 36 0.04 -4.76 -14.03
CA PHE A 36 -0.32 -5.69 -12.97
C PHE A 36 -1.77 -6.19 -13.11
N PRO A 37 -2.11 -7.37 -12.56
CA PRO A 37 -3.49 -7.82 -12.41
C PRO A 37 -4.32 -6.80 -11.63
N CYS A 38 -5.63 -6.77 -11.89
CA CYS A 38 -6.52 -5.86 -11.18
C CYS A 38 -6.66 -6.24 -9.70
N PRO A 39 -7.12 -5.31 -8.83
CA PRO A 39 -7.25 -5.57 -7.40
C PRO A 39 -8.11 -6.80 -7.09
N HIS A 40 -9.22 -6.97 -7.81
CA HIS A 40 -10.10 -8.13 -7.65
C HIS A 40 -9.40 -9.46 -7.93
N CYS A 41 -8.61 -9.55 -9.01
CA CYS A 41 -7.89 -10.76 -9.36
C CYS A 41 -6.79 -11.09 -8.34
N MET A 42 -6.08 -10.08 -7.82
CA MET A 42 -5.08 -10.29 -6.76
C MET A 42 -5.73 -10.74 -5.45
N ALA A 43 -6.83 -10.11 -5.04
CA ALA A 43 -7.57 -10.51 -3.84
C ALA A 43 -8.10 -11.95 -3.95
N GLU A 44 -8.56 -12.35 -5.13
CA GLU A 44 -9.02 -13.71 -5.40
C GLU A 44 -7.86 -14.71 -5.36
N LEU A 45 -6.68 -14.35 -5.88
CA LEU A 45 -5.49 -15.16 -5.78
C LEU A 45 -5.07 -15.36 -4.31
N ALA A 46 -5.08 -14.30 -3.51
CA ALA A 46 -4.80 -14.36 -2.08
C ALA A 46 -5.78 -15.30 -1.36
N ARG A 47 -7.07 -15.24 -1.69
CA ARG A 47 -8.08 -16.17 -1.13
C ARG A 47 -7.79 -17.62 -1.49
N ARG A 48 -7.43 -17.91 -2.75
CA ARG A 48 -7.13 -19.28 -3.22
C ARG A 48 -5.89 -19.88 -2.57
N TYR A 49 -4.91 -19.04 -2.24
CA TYR A 49 -3.72 -19.44 -1.51
C TYR A 49 -3.88 -19.35 0.02
N GLU A 50 -5.08 -19.06 0.51
CA GLU A 50 -5.39 -18.92 1.94
C GLU A 50 -4.45 -17.92 2.65
N LEU A 51 -3.97 -16.91 1.92
CA LEU A 51 -3.10 -15.88 2.48
C LEU A 51 -3.89 -14.93 3.35
N GLN A 52 -3.42 -14.75 4.58
CA GLN A 52 -3.94 -13.75 5.50
C GLN A 52 -3.28 -12.39 5.22
N THR A 53 -3.42 -11.89 3.99
CA THR A 53 -2.86 -10.60 3.61
C THR A 53 -3.58 -9.48 4.39
N ARG A 54 -2.84 -8.77 5.24
CA ARG A 54 -3.33 -7.63 6.03
C ARG A 54 -2.44 -6.41 5.88
N VAL A 55 -3.03 -5.24 6.07
CA VAL A 55 -2.34 -3.96 6.08
C VAL A 55 -2.43 -3.37 7.48
N TYR A 56 -1.30 -2.97 8.04
CA TYR A 56 -1.20 -2.33 9.34
C TYR A 56 -0.74 -0.90 9.15
N THR A 57 -1.47 0.05 9.72
CA THR A 57 -1.12 1.47 9.72
C THR A 57 -0.93 1.95 11.14
N ASN A 58 0.24 2.48 11.46
CA ASN A 58 0.55 3.03 12.76
C ASN A 58 1.43 4.29 12.65
N MET A 59 1.62 5.00 13.76
CA MET A 59 2.54 6.14 13.84
C MET A 59 3.75 5.71 14.67
N GLN A 60 4.95 5.93 14.15
CA GLN A 60 6.20 5.53 14.79
C GLN A 60 7.14 6.71 14.96
N GLN A 61 7.93 6.68 16.02
CA GLN A 61 9.08 7.55 16.16
C GLN A 61 10.27 6.91 15.44
N VAL A 62 10.67 7.49 14.32
CA VAL A 62 11.82 6.98 13.52
C VAL A 62 13.16 7.53 14.00
N ALA A 63 13.16 8.73 14.60
CA ALA A 63 14.31 9.35 15.23
C ALA A 63 13.89 10.45 16.23
N PRO A 64 14.77 10.96 17.10
CA PRO A 64 14.46 12.14 17.90
C PRO A 64 14.02 13.32 17.03
N GLY A 65 12.83 13.87 17.30
CA GLY A 65 12.25 14.97 16.52
C GLY A 65 11.61 14.58 15.19
N MET A 66 11.59 13.28 14.84
CA MET A 66 11.02 12.77 13.59
C MET A 66 10.07 11.61 13.86
N ALA A 67 8.90 11.68 13.24
CA ALA A 67 7.91 10.61 13.25
C ALA A 67 7.56 10.22 11.81
N ALA A 68 6.96 9.04 11.66
CA ALA A 68 6.39 8.62 10.40
C ALA A 68 5.04 7.94 10.65
N PHE A 69 4.10 8.16 9.74
CA PHE A 69 3.06 7.17 9.56
C PHE A 69 3.64 6.03 8.74
N VAL A 70 3.43 4.81 9.21
CA VAL A 70 4.01 3.60 8.64
C VAL A 70 2.88 2.71 8.18
N VAL A 71 3.00 2.21 6.95
CA VAL A 71 2.12 1.21 6.37
C VAL A 71 2.92 -0.06 6.15
N GLU A 72 2.43 -1.17 6.69
CA GLU A 72 3.04 -2.50 6.56
C GLU A 72 2.03 -3.48 5.97
N VAL A 73 2.36 -4.04 4.79
CA VAL A 73 1.58 -5.09 4.14
C VAL A 73 2.22 -6.43 4.42
N SER A 74 1.48 -7.29 5.11
CA SER A 74 1.90 -8.65 5.48
C SER A 74 1.42 -9.66 4.46
N ARG A 75 2.25 -10.68 4.18
CA ARG A 75 1.90 -11.86 3.38
C ARG A 75 1.13 -11.55 2.08
N PRO A 76 1.57 -10.60 1.24
CA PRO A 76 0.93 -10.40 -0.06
C PRO A 76 1.20 -11.59 -0.98
N VAL A 77 0.34 -11.77 -1.98
CA VAL A 77 0.70 -12.59 -3.17
C VAL A 77 1.90 -11.95 -3.87
N ASP A 78 2.72 -12.76 -4.54
CA ASP A 78 3.96 -12.29 -5.19
C ASP A 78 3.71 -11.12 -6.14
N GLU A 79 2.64 -11.16 -6.93
CA GLU A 79 2.31 -10.08 -7.86
C GLU A 79 1.92 -8.76 -7.16
N LEU A 80 1.34 -8.85 -5.96
CA LEU A 80 1.07 -7.67 -5.14
C LEU A 80 2.37 -7.16 -4.52
N GLY A 81 3.28 -8.06 -4.11
CA GLY A 81 4.64 -7.68 -3.69
C GLY A 81 5.40 -6.91 -4.78
N ASP A 82 5.35 -7.38 -6.02
CA ASP A 82 5.96 -6.68 -7.15
C ASP A 82 5.35 -5.29 -7.36
N LEU A 83 4.01 -5.16 -7.30
CA LEU A 83 3.34 -3.87 -7.40
C LEU A 83 3.77 -2.93 -6.26
N LEU A 84 3.81 -3.44 -5.03
CA LEU A 84 4.23 -2.69 -3.85
C LEU A 84 5.67 -2.16 -3.99
N SER A 85 6.57 -2.96 -4.56
CA SER A 85 7.95 -2.53 -4.83
C SER A 85 8.02 -1.31 -5.75
N VAL A 86 7.19 -1.30 -6.79
CA VAL A 86 7.17 -0.23 -7.79
C VAL A 86 6.52 1.05 -7.25
N VAL A 87 5.55 0.93 -6.32
CA VAL A 87 4.89 2.10 -5.71
C VAL A 87 5.56 2.60 -4.42
N GLY A 88 6.80 2.16 -4.18
CA GLY A 88 7.69 2.69 -3.15
C GLY A 88 7.68 1.97 -1.81
N TYR A 89 7.12 0.75 -1.72
CA TYR A 89 7.28 -0.09 -0.54
C TYR A 89 8.59 -0.87 -0.62
N GLY A 90 9.28 -1.00 0.51
CA GLY A 90 10.46 -1.84 0.65
C GLY A 90 10.22 -3.04 1.54
N ARG A 91 10.90 -4.16 1.28
CA ARG A 91 10.90 -5.32 2.19
C ARG A 91 11.63 -5.00 3.48
N ARG A 92 10.98 -5.29 4.61
CA ARG A 92 11.47 -5.06 5.97
C ARG A 92 10.98 -6.17 6.91
N ARG A 93 11.63 -6.29 8.05
CA ARG A 93 11.05 -7.00 9.20
C ARG A 93 9.82 -6.22 9.71
N PRO A 94 8.82 -6.90 10.30
CA PRO A 94 7.69 -6.21 10.88
C PRO A 94 8.14 -5.32 12.04
N SER A 95 7.49 -4.16 12.20
CA SER A 95 7.58 -3.40 13.44
C SER A 95 7.01 -4.15 14.62
N LEU A 96 7.60 -3.94 15.79
CA LEU A 96 7.09 -4.49 17.05
C LEU A 96 6.15 -3.52 17.77
N ASP A 97 6.49 -2.22 17.74
CA ASP A 97 5.72 -1.14 18.36
C ASP A 97 6.07 0.23 17.74
N GLU A 98 5.61 1.32 18.36
CA GLU A 98 5.83 2.71 17.92
C GLU A 98 7.30 3.17 18.01
N LEU A 99 8.12 2.50 18.84
CA LEU A 99 9.51 2.87 19.12
C LEU A 99 10.52 1.87 18.53
N ASN A 100 10.04 0.72 18.07
CA ASN A 100 10.82 -0.37 17.51
C ASN A 100 10.41 -0.63 16.04
N PRO A 101 10.83 0.26 15.11
CA PRO A 101 10.52 0.11 13.69
C PRO A 101 11.16 -1.14 13.09
N GLY A 102 10.48 -1.71 12.10
CA GLY A 102 10.94 -2.83 11.30
C GLY A 102 12.34 -2.66 10.72
N GLY A 103 13.24 -3.59 11.03
CA GLY A 103 14.62 -3.59 10.55
C GLY A 103 14.78 -4.09 9.10
N THR A 104 16.02 -4.22 8.64
CA THR A 104 16.33 -4.79 7.32
C THR A 104 15.81 -6.23 7.20
N ALA A 105 15.24 -6.54 6.04
CA ALA A 105 14.80 -7.87 5.63
C ALA A 105 15.99 -8.81 5.37
N GLU A 106 15.88 -10.08 5.74
CA GLU A 106 16.93 -11.11 5.63
C GLU A 106 16.46 -12.37 4.87
N GLY A 107 15.34 -12.28 4.14
CA GLY A 107 14.69 -13.39 3.44
C GLY A 107 13.76 -14.22 4.33
N ALA A 108 13.29 -13.68 5.46
CA ALA A 108 12.45 -14.40 6.40
C ALA A 108 10.99 -14.50 5.93
N ALA A 109 10.27 -15.51 6.43
CA ALA A 109 8.88 -15.79 6.03
C ALA A 109 7.86 -14.76 6.57
N ASP A 110 8.26 -13.97 7.57
CA ASP A 110 7.45 -12.97 8.28
C ASP A 110 7.69 -11.54 7.78
N GLU A 111 8.39 -11.37 6.66
CA GLU A 111 8.65 -10.05 6.12
C GLU A 111 7.39 -9.32 5.67
N VAL A 112 7.46 -8.00 5.83
CA VAL A 112 6.42 -7.07 5.41
C VAL A 112 6.94 -6.14 4.31
N TRP A 113 6.02 -5.66 3.50
CA TRP A 113 6.26 -4.54 2.61
C TRP A 113 5.92 -3.26 3.36
N ARG A 114 6.92 -2.41 3.54
CA ARG A 114 6.83 -1.21 4.38
C ARG A 114 6.99 0.05 3.56
N LYS A 115 6.15 1.05 3.82
CA LYS A 115 6.28 2.42 3.32
C LYS A 115 6.10 3.39 4.48
N GLU A 116 6.88 4.46 4.46
CA GLU A 116 6.93 5.43 5.55
C GLU A 116 6.64 6.84 5.03
N PHE A 117 5.81 7.58 5.75
CA PHE A 117 5.43 8.96 5.46
C PHE A 117 5.95 9.86 6.58
N TRP A 118 7.14 10.42 6.36
CA TRP A 118 7.92 11.11 7.40
C TRP A 118 7.44 12.53 7.63
N PHE A 119 7.48 12.98 8.88
CA PHE A 119 7.25 14.36 9.29
C PHE A 119 8.04 14.71 10.55
N ALA A 120 8.38 15.98 10.72
CA ALA A 120 9.02 16.45 11.94
C ALA A 120 7.98 16.59 13.06
N THR A 121 8.35 16.32 14.31
CA THR A 121 7.38 16.40 15.43
C THR A 121 6.93 17.83 15.75
N ASN A 122 7.61 18.83 15.19
CA ASN A 122 7.25 20.25 15.25
C ASN A 122 6.60 20.77 13.96
N THR A 123 6.27 19.89 13.02
CA THR A 123 5.54 20.25 11.80
C THR A 123 4.18 20.87 12.11
N ASP A 124 3.73 21.77 11.24
CA ASP A 124 2.39 22.36 11.30
C ASP A 124 1.32 21.25 11.40
N PRO A 125 0.43 21.28 12.41
CA PRO A 125 -0.66 20.31 12.54
C PRO A 125 -1.51 20.14 11.27
N LEU A 126 -1.69 21.18 10.46
CA LEU A 126 -2.43 21.08 9.19
C LEU A 126 -1.72 20.17 8.18
N HIS A 127 -0.39 20.14 8.20
CA HIS A 127 0.38 19.22 7.36
C HIS A 127 0.19 17.76 7.83
N VAL A 128 0.14 17.53 9.15
CA VAL A 128 -0.16 16.19 9.69
C VAL A 128 -1.56 15.74 9.28
N VAL A 129 -2.55 16.62 9.30
CA VAL A 129 -3.91 16.32 8.80
C VAL A 129 -3.91 15.97 7.32
N ALA A 130 -3.17 16.72 6.49
CA ALA A 130 -3.04 16.41 5.07
C ALA A 130 -2.38 15.05 4.81
N LEU A 131 -1.36 14.68 5.60
CA LEU A 131 -0.76 13.35 5.57
C LEU A 131 -1.76 12.25 5.96
N VAL A 132 -2.59 12.48 6.97
CA VAL A 132 -3.64 11.54 7.36
C VAL A 132 -4.65 11.31 6.23
N GLU A 133 -5.06 12.36 5.52
CA GLU A 133 -5.92 12.21 4.34
C GLU A 133 -5.23 11.40 3.22
N HIS A 134 -3.95 11.63 3.00
CA HIS A 134 -3.17 10.84 2.05
C HIS A 134 -3.09 9.36 2.44
N ILE A 135 -2.91 9.05 3.73
CA ILE A 135 -2.86 7.67 4.23
C ILE A 135 -4.22 6.99 4.07
N LYS A 136 -5.33 7.69 4.33
CA LYS A 136 -6.68 7.13 4.11
C LYS A 136 -6.89 6.74 2.65
N LEU A 137 -6.41 7.58 1.73
CA LEU A 137 -6.43 7.29 0.31
C LEU A 137 -5.60 6.04 -0.01
N GLU A 138 -4.36 5.97 0.49
CA GLU A 138 -3.48 4.80 0.34
C GLU A 138 -4.17 3.52 0.86
N MET A 139 -4.83 3.59 2.02
CA MET A 139 -5.52 2.44 2.63
C MET A 139 -6.72 1.99 1.82
N ASN A 140 -7.50 2.94 1.29
CA ASN A 140 -8.62 2.62 0.42
C ASN A 140 -8.15 1.93 -0.87
N TRP A 141 -7.03 2.40 -1.43
CA TRP A 141 -6.42 1.77 -2.59
C TRP A 141 -5.92 0.35 -2.28
N LEU A 142 -5.15 0.16 -1.20
CA LEU A 142 -4.67 -1.15 -0.77
C LEU A 142 -5.81 -2.11 -0.44
N GLY A 143 -6.87 -1.62 0.20
CA GLY A 143 -8.05 -2.39 0.57
C GLY A 143 -8.68 -3.13 -0.62
N GLY A 144 -8.58 -2.58 -1.84
CA GLY A 144 -9.05 -3.25 -3.05
C GLY A 144 -8.30 -4.54 -3.39
N TYR A 145 -7.05 -4.70 -2.94
CA TYR A 145 -6.21 -5.86 -3.17
C TYR A 145 -6.32 -6.91 -2.07
N LEU A 146 -6.96 -6.59 -0.94
CA LEU A 146 -7.02 -7.49 0.21
C LEU A 146 -8.14 -8.53 0.05
N PRO A 147 -7.91 -9.79 0.48
CA PRO A 147 -8.93 -10.84 0.43
C PRO A 147 -10.17 -10.50 1.26
N ALA A 148 -9.99 -9.76 2.36
CA ALA A 148 -11.04 -9.26 3.26
C ALA A 148 -11.48 -7.81 2.95
N GLY A 149 -11.03 -7.22 1.84
CA GLY A 149 -11.28 -5.82 1.52
C GLY A 149 -10.75 -4.88 2.61
N MET A 150 -11.48 -3.79 2.87
CA MET A 150 -11.14 -2.85 3.95
C MET A 150 -11.14 -3.48 5.36
N GLY A 151 -11.79 -4.63 5.57
CA GLY A 151 -11.72 -5.36 6.84
C GLY A 151 -10.36 -5.98 7.13
N GLY A 152 -9.45 -6.01 6.15
CA GLY A 152 -8.06 -6.40 6.32
C GLY A 152 -7.10 -5.24 6.64
N VAL A 153 -7.61 -4.02 6.74
CA VAL A 153 -6.83 -2.83 7.13
C VAL A 153 -6.99 -2.58 8.63
N GLU A 154 -5.88 -2.57 9.34
CA GLU A 154 -5.81 -2.36 10.79
C GLU A 154 -5.14 -1.01 11.09
N PHE A 155 -5.82 -0.16 11.85
CA PHE A 155 -5.30 1.12 12.30
C PHE A 155 -4.79 1.02 13.73
N CYS A 156 -3.67 1.70 14.01
CA CYS A 156 -3.00 1.70 15.31
C CYS A 156 -2.66 0.28 15.80
N LYS A 157 -2.23 -0.58 14.88
CA LYS A 157 -1.77 -1.95 15.16
C LYS A 157 -0.48 -2.26 14.42
N PHE A 158 0.13 -3.37 14.82
CA PHE A 158 1.38 -3.90 14.27
C PHE A 158 1.14 -5.32 13.73
N PRO A 159 1.97 -5.78 12.77
CA PRO A 159 1.92 -7.17 12.30
C PRO A 159 2.18 -8.18 13.43
N GLU A 160 1.42 -9.27 13.44
CA GLU A 160 1.55 -10.42 14.36
C GLU A 160 2.21 -11.65 13.68
#